data_AF-A0A7C7UFU0-F1
#
_entry.id   AF-A0A7C7UFU0-F1
#
_cell.length_a   1.000
_cell.length_b   1.000
_cell.length_c   1.000
_cell.angle_alpha   90.00
_cell.angle_beta   90.00
_cell.angle_gamma   90.00
#
_symmetry.space_group_name_H-M   'P 1'
#
loop_
_entity.id
_entity.type
_entity.pdbx_description
1 polymer ?
#
loop_
_entity_poly.entity_id
_entity_poly.type
_entity_poly.pdbx_seq_one_letter_code
_entity_poly.pdbx_strand_id
1 'polypeptide(L)'
;LKRHLVFFNTQPDIGGIIHGAVIAMEEERAAGADISDDAINAVKTGLMGPMAGIGDTIQQGIVIPIALAIGMGIATGGAVGIATRGNILGPLFVFVVVAAFVWGVGWLVWWQGYQQGRAAVTNILKSGTLNRVIVGAGVLGNFIMGALAVQFISLSTPLAFMIGGTKFEVQALLDSFMPNLLPLVLVLLIWWLLAKKNVSPTTIMIVVILVGVLGSYPIWPGIDAETGEAIKVGLFG
;
A
#
# COMPACT_ATOMS: atom_id res chain seq x y z
N LEU A 1 -17.38 27.41 -20.71
CA LEU A 1 -16.15 26.70 -21.14
C LEU A 1 -14.88 27.17 -20.42
N LYS A 2 -14.54 28.47 -20.35
CA LYS A 2 -13.31 28.93 -19.64
C LYS A 2 -13.23 28.55 -18.14
N ARG A 3 -14.38 28.33 -17.47
CA ARG A 3 -14.49 27.98 -16.04
C ARG A 3 -13.98 26.58 -15.65
N HIS A 4 -13.93 25.60 -16.57
CA HIS A 4 -13.48 24.23 -16.25
C HIS A 4 -12.02 23.96 -16.68
N LEU A 5 -11.27 25.01 -17.00
CA LEU A 5 -9.86 24.90 -17.40
C LEU A 5 -8.88 25.03 -16.23
N VAL A 6 -9.41 25.15 -15.00
CA VAL A 6 -8.58 25.20 -13.78
C VAL A 6 -8.00 23.82 -13.52
N PHE A 7 -6.74 23.77 -13.08
CA PHE A 7 -6.09 22.52 -12.70
C PHE A 7 -6.94 21.77 -11.68
N PHE A 8 -7.17 20.49 -11.98
CA PHE A 8 -7.95 19.60 -11.15
C PHE A 8 -7.28 18.24 -11.17
N ASN A 9 -6.71 17.86 -10.04
CA ASN A 9 -6.05 16.58 -9.86
C ASN A 9 -6.48 15.98 -8.52
N THR A 10 -7.26 14.92 -8.61
CA THR A 10 -7.73 14.14 -7.46
C THR A 10 -7.78 12.67 -7.86
N GLN A 11 -7.81 11.80 -6.85
CA GLN A 11 -8.07 10.39 -7.05
C GLN A 11 -9.45 10.20 -7.73
N PRO A 12 -9.56 9.34 -8.76
CA PRO A 12 -10.73 9.29 -9.65
C PRO A 12 -12.05 8.81 -9.02
N ASP A 13 -12.00 7.98 -7.97
CA ASP A 13 -13.20 7.35 -7.40
C ASP A 13 -13.81 8.21 -6.28
N ILE A 14 -13.07 8.39 -5.20
CA ILE A 14 -13.45 9.20 -4.02
C ILE A 14 -13.46 10.69 -4.39
N GLY A 15 -12.61 11.14 -5.32
CA GLY A 15 -12.69 12.49 -5.88
C GLY A 15 -13.94 12.74 -6.72
N GLY A 16 -14.71 11.70 -7.03
CA GLY A 16 -16.03 11.80 -7.66
C GLY A 16 -17.01 12.69 -6.89
N ILE A 17 -16.85 12.83 -5.56
CA ILE A 17 -17.70 13.71 -4.74
C ILE A 17 -17.67 15.16 -5.21
N ILE A 18 -16.52 15.62 -5.70
CA ILE A 18 -16.33 16.99 -6.17
C ILE A 18 -17.11 17.19 -7.46
N HIS A 19 -17.10 16.20 -8.36
CA HIS A 19 -17.88 16.25 -9.60
C HIS A 19 -19.37 16.27 -9.30
N GLY A 20 -19.86 15.42 -8.40
CA GLY A 20 -21.27 15.42 -7.96
C GLY A 20 -21.70 16.79 -7.42
N ALA A 21 -20.90 17.36 -6.52
CA ALA A 21 -21.18 18.67 -5.94
C ALA A 21 -21.17 19.80 -6.98
N VAL A 22 -20.22 19.78 -7.92
CA VAL A 22 -20.13 20.79 -9.00
C VAL A 22 -21.35 20.69 -9.92
N ILE A 23 -21.80 19.48 -10.27
CA ILE A 23 -23.01 19.31 -11.11
C ILE A 23 -24.22 19.91 -10.39
N ALA A 24 -24.42 19.60 -9.11
CA ALA A 24 -25.52 20.17 -8.33
C ALA A 24 -25.46 21.71 -8.22
N MET A 25 -24.26 22.28 -8.05
CA MET A 25 -24.08 23.75 -8.05
C MET A 25 -24.39 24.39 -9.41
N GLU A 26 -24.06 23.72 -10.52
CA GLU A 26 -24.41 24.20 -11.86
C GLU A 26 -25.93 24.13 -12.11
N GLU A 27 -26.61 23.11 -11.60
CA GLU A 27 -28.08 22.98 -11.64
C GLU A 27 -28.78 24.07 -10.81
N GLU A 28 -28.34 24.31 -9.57
CA GLU A 28 -28.88 25.40 -8.71
C GLU A 28 -28.73 26.77 -9.39
N ARG A 29 -27.58 27.01 -10.02
CA ARG A 29 -27.35 28.25 -10.76
C ARG A 29 -28.25 28.37 -11.98
N ALA A 30 -28.41 27.29 -12.74
CA ALA A 30 -29.34 27.27 -13.87
C ALA A 30 -30.79 27.51 -13.41
N ALA A 31 -31.15 27.09 -12.20
CA ALA A 31 -32.42 27.37 -11.56
C ALA A 31 -32.56 28.81 -11.00
N GLY A 32 -31.54 29.67 -11.17
CA GLY A 32 -31.57 31.09 -10.80
C GLY A 32 -30.89 31.43 -9.47
N ALA A 33 -30.17 30.51 -8.84
CA ALA A 33 -29.39 30.81 -7.65
C ALA A 33 -28.17 31.71 -7.97
N ASP A 34 -27.86 32.66 -7.09
CA ASP A 34 -26.68 33.52 -7.19
C ASP A 34 -25.41 32.75 -6.80
N ILE A 35 -24.89 31.97 -7.74
CA ILE A 35 -23.66 31.19 -7.61
C ILE A 35 -22.63 31.75 -8.59
N SER A 36 -21.56 32.34 -8.04
CA SER A 36 -20.47 32.86 -8.85
C SER A 36 -19.60 31.76 -9.45
N ASP A 37 -18.96 32.07 -10.58
CA ASP A 37 -17.97 31.19 -11.21
C ASP A 37 -16.82 30.85 -10.24
N ASP A 38 -16.44 31.81 -9.40
CA ASP A 38 -15.38 31.66 -8.42
C ASP A 38 -15.77 30.70 -7.30
N ALA A 39 -17.04 30.67 -6.89
CA ALA A 39 -17.52 29.72 -5.90
C ALA A 39 -17.34 28.27 -6.37
N ILE A 40 -17.70 27.97 -7.63
CA ILE A 40 -17.55 26.64 -8.22
C ILE A 40 -16.07 26.23 -8.31
N ASN A 41 -15.19 27.16 -8.70
CA ASN A 41 -13.76 26.89 -8.77
C ASN A 41 -13.11 26.74 -7.38
N ALA A 42 -13.59 27.47 -6.38
CA ALA A 42 -13.16 27.34 -4.99
C ALA A 42 -13.50 25.95 -4.42
N VAL A 43 -14.67 25.38 -4.78
CA VAL A 43 -15.01 24.00 -4.40
C VAL A 43 -14.05 22.99 -5.01
N LYS A 44 -13.75 23.11 -6.31
CA LYS A 44 -12.82 22.19 -6.99
C LYS A 44 -11.42 22.25 -6.40
N THR A 45 -10.87 23.47 -6.28
CA THR A 45 -9.50 23.69 -5.80
C THR A 45 -9.35 23.42 -4.31
N GLY A 46 -10.37 23.74 -3.51
CA GLY A 46 -10.37 23.50 -2.06
C GLY A 46 -10.51 22.03 -1.69
N LEU A 47 -11.22 21.23 -2.49
CA LEU A 47 -11.45 19.82 -2.20
C LEU A 47 -10.49 18.87 -2.93
N MET A 48 -9.86 19.26 -4.05
CA MET A 48 -9.01 18.35 -4.82
C MET A 48 -7.86 17.76 -4.00
N GLY A 49 -7.20 18.55 -3.14
CA GLY A 49 -6.08 18.09 -2.31
C GLY A 49 -6.51 17.10 -1.21
N PRO A 50 -7.45 17.49 -0.32
CA PRO A 50 -7.93 16.59 0.73
C PRO A 50 -8.55 15.30 0.19
N MET A 51 -9.36 15.37 -0.87
CA MET A 51 -9.98 14.17 -1.46
C MET A 51 -8.96 13.29 -2.18
N ALA A 52 -7.92 13.86 -2.81
CA ALA A 52 -6.80 13.10 -3.36
C ALA A 52 -6.10 12.30 -2.26
N GLY A 53 -5.71 12.97 -1.16
CA GLY A 53 -4.99 12.31 -0.07
C GLY A 53 -5.77 11.15 0.56
N ILE A 54 -7.09 11.31 0.74
CA ILE A 54 -7.98 10.24 1.22
C ILE A 54 -8.06 9.11 0.20
N GLY A 55 -8.36 9.47 -1.05
CA GLY A 55 -8.53 8.51 -2.13
C GLY A 55 -7.30 7.63 -2.30
N ASP A 56 -6.11 8.24 -2.34
CA ASP A 56 -4.85 7.52 -2.52
C ASP A 56 -4.53 6.63 -1.31
N THR A 57 -4.75 7.11 -0.09
CA THR A 57 -4.51 6.32 1.13
C THR A 57 -5.43 5.09 1.19
N ILE A 58 -6.71 5.25 0.87
CA ILE A 58 -7.68 4.14 0.93
C ILE A 58 -7.51 3.19 -0.25
N GLN A 59 -7.53 3.68 -1.47
CA GLN A 59 -7.50 2.78 -2.62
C GLN A 59 -6.10 2.20 -2.83
N GLN A 60 -5.08 3.04 -2.95
CA GLN A 60 -3.72 2.61 -3.27
C GLN A 60 -2.98 2.08 -2.03
N GLY A 61 -3.26 2.62 -0.85
CA GLY A 61 -2.60 2.22 0.40
C GLY A 61 -3.24 1.02 1.11
N ILE A 62 -4.54 0.76 0.91
CA ILE A 62 -5.28 -0.26 1.67
C ILE A 62 -5.92 -1.30 0.75
N VAL A 63 -6.83 -0.88 -0.13
CA VAL A 63 -7.70 -1.79 -0.88
C VAL A 63 -6.89 -2.60 -1.90
N ILE A 64 -6.07 -1.94 -2.72
CA ILE A 64 -5.27 -2.62 -3.75
C ILE A 64 -4.25 -3.58 -3.11
N PRO A 65 -3.44 -3.18 -2.11
CA PRO A 65 -2.49 -4.11 -1.47
C PRO A 65 -3.15 -5.33 -0.83
N ILE A 66 -4.29 -5.16 -0.14
CA ILE A 66 -5.03 -6.29 0.44
C ILE A 66 -5.60 -7.20 -0.65
N ALA A 67 -6.24 -6.62 -1.66
CA ALA A 67 -6.81 -7.39 -2.76
C ALA A 67 -5.73 -8.23 -3.45
N LEU A 68 -4.57 -7.62 -3.72
CA LEU A 68 -3.39 -8.31 -4.28
C LEU A 68 -2.86 -9.40 -3.35
N ALA A 69 -2.73 -9.14 -2.05
CA ALA A 69 -2.25 -10.12 -1.09
C ALA A 69 -3.14 -11.38 -1.06
N ILE A 70 -4.45 -11.17 -0.99
CA ILE A 70 -5.44 -12.26 -1.03
C ILE A 70 -5.44 -12.95 -2.40
N GLY A 71 -5.41 -12.17 -3.49
CA GLY A 71 -5.36 -12.67 -4.85
C GLY A 71 -4.14 -13.54 -5.13
N MET A 72 -2.97 -13.16 -4.62
CA MET A 72 -1.76 -13.99 -4.67
C MET A 72 -1.93 -15.29 -3.88
N GLY A 73 -2.53 -15.22 -2.68
CA GLY A 73 -2.87 -16.41 -1.91
C GLY A 73 -3.76 -17.38 -2.68
N ILE A 74 -4.84 -16.88 -3.29
CA ILE A 74 -5.76 -17.69 -4.10
C ILE A 74 -5.07 -18.24 -5.35
N ALA A 75 -4.28 -17.42 -6.05
CA ALA A 75 -3.55 -17.84 -7.25
C ALA A 75 -2.60 -19.00 -6.95
N THR A 76 -1.93 -18.95 -5.81
CA THR A 76 -0.86 -19.89 -5.43
C THR A 76 -1.34 -21.04 -4.56
N GLY A 77 -2.64 -21.11 -4.23
CA GLY A 77 -3.19 -22.11 -3.31
C GLY A 77 -2.66 -21.96 -1.88
N GLY A 78 -2.25 -20.76 -1.48
CA GLY A 78 -1.64 -20.44 -0.19
C GLY A 78 -0.12 -20.48 -0.17
N ALA A 79 0.53 -21.02 -1.21
CA ALA A 79 1.98 -21.14 -1.31
C ALA A 79 2.63 -19.90 -1.96
N VAL A 80 2.38 -18.71 -1.40
CA VAL A 80 2.91 -17.46 -1.96
C VAL A 80 4.43 -17.43 -1.89
N GLY A 81 5.09 -17.16 -3.02
CA GLY A 81 6.57 -17.08 -3.13
C GLY A 81 7.26 -18.38 -3.54
N ILE A 82 6.59 -19.53 -3.47
CA ILE A 82 7.14 -20.87 -3.81
C ILE A 82 6.30 -21.61 -4.86
N ALA A 83 5.07 -21.18 -5.12
CA ALA A 83 4.22 -21.81 -6.12
C ALA A 83 4.82 -21.69 -7.54
N THR A 84 4.97 -22.84 -8.21
CA THR A 84 5.45 -22.95 -9.59
C THR A 84 4.32 -22.97 -10.62
N ARG A 85 3.06 -23.12 -10.18
CA ARG A 85 1.86 -23.02 -11.02
C ARG A 85 0.82 -22.18 -10.29
N GLY A 86 0.25 -21.21 -11.00
CA GLY A 86 -0.82 -20.36 -10.50
C GLY A 86 -2.16 -20.65 -11.15
N ASN A 87 -3.25 -20.39 -10.44
CA ASN A 87 -4.61 -20.41 -10.96
C ASN A 87 -5.09 -19.00 -11.33
N ILE A 88 -5.84 -18.88 -12.43
CA ILE A 88 -6.43 -17.62 -12.91
C ILE A 88 -7.43 -17.00 -11.92
N LEU A 89 -7.94 -17.79 -10.97
CA LEU A 89 -8.87 -17.30 -9.95
C LEU A 89 -8.29 -16.16 -9.10
N GLY A 90 -6.98 -16.12 -8.88
CA GLY A 90 -6.36 -15.03 -8.11
C GLY A 90 -6.45 -13.67 -8.81
N PRO A 91 -5.90 -13.52 -10.04
CA PRO A 91 -6.05 -12.29 -10.81
C PRO A 91 -7.52 -11.90 -11.06
N LEU A 92 -8.39 -12.88 -11.32
CA LEU A 92 -9.82 -12.63 -11.50
C LEU A 92 -10.46 -12.07 -10.22
N PHE A 93 -10.11 -12.61 -9.06
CA PHE A 93 -10.56 -12.09 -7.77
C PHE A 93 -10.14 -10.63 -7.57
N VAL A 94 -8.86 -10.30 -7.81
CA VAL A 94 -8.37 -8.92 -7.70
C VAL A 94 -9.15 -7.99 -8.61
N PHE A 95 -9.32 -8.40 -9.87
CA PHE A 95 -10.08 -7.62 -10.86
C PHE A 95 -11.50 -7.34 -10.37
N VAL A 96 -12.22 -8.37 -9.92
CA VAL A 96 -13.61 -8.24 -9.45
C VAL A 96 -13.69 -7.35 -8.21
N VAL A 97 -12.80 -7.53 -7.23
CA VAL A 97 -12.82 -6.74 -5.98
C VAL A 97 -12.49 -5.28 -6.25
N VAL A 98 -11.44 -5.01 -7.04
CA VAL A 98 -11.06 -3.62 -7.37
C VAL A 98 -12.13 -2.97 -8.24
N ALA A 99 -12.70 -3.67 -9.23
CA ALA A 99 -13.79 -3.14 -10.04
C ALA A 99 -15.04 -2.87 -9.19
N ALA A 100 -15.41 -3.78 -8.29
CA ALA A 100 -16.54 -3.61 -7.39
C ALA A 100 -16.31 -2.42 -6.43
N PHE A 101 -15.08 -2.23 -5.95
CA PHE A 101 -14.72 -1.06 -5.14
C PHE A 101 -14.85 0.23 -5.94
N VAL A 102 -14.21 0.31 -7.11
CA VAL A 102 -14.23 1.48 -8.00
C VAL A 102 -15.66 1.87 -8.35
N TRP A 103 -16.47 0.92 -8.83
CA TRP A 103 -17.85 1.19 -9.20
C TRP A 103 -18.74 1.46 -7.99
N GLY A 104 -18.66 0.63 -6.94
CA GLY A 104 -19.52 0.74 -5.77
C GLY A 104 -19.24 2.01 -4.97
N VAL A 105 -18.00 2.19 -4.52
CA VAL A 105 -17.61 3.36 -3.73
C VAL A 105 -17.63 4.63 -4.59
N GLY A 106 -17.12 4.57 -5.82
CA GLY A 106 -17.14 5.72 -6.73
C GLY A 106 -18.55 6.22 -7.00
N TRP A 107 -19.50 5.33 -7.30
CA TRP A 107 -20.91 5.69 -7.50
C TRP A 107 -21.54 6.28 -6.24
N LEU A 108 -21.37 5.64 -5.08
CA LEU A 108 -21.94 6.10 -3.82
C LEU A 108 -21.42 7.48 -3.43
N VAL A 109 -20.11 7.69 -3.55
CA VAL A 109 -19.44 8.95 -3.19
C VAL A 109 -19.83 10.07 -4.16
N TRP A 110 -19.90 9.78 -5.46
CA TRP A 110 -20.40 10.72 -6.46
C TRP A 110 -21.86 11.10 -6.21
N TRP A 111 -22.73 10.11 -6.00
CA TRP A 111 -24.16 10.32 -5.75
C TRP A 111 -24.42 11.12 -4.48
N GLN A 112 -23.66 10.85 -3.41
CA GLN A 112 -23.72 11.65 -2.19
C GLN A 112 -23.28 13.10 -2.43
N GLY A 113 -22.24 13.32 -3.24
CA GLY A 113 -21.82 14.67 -3.64
C GLY A 113 -22.91 15.42 -4.39
N TYR A 114 -23.62 14.73 -5.29
CA TYR A 114 -24.74 15.28 -6.06
C TYR A 114 -25.94 15.61 -5.16
N GLN A 115 -26.42 14.65 -4.36
CA GLN A 115 -27.56 14.81 -3.45
C GLN A 115 -27.35 15.90 -2.40
N GLN A 116 -26.15 16.01 -1.84
CA GLN A 116 -25.87 16.97 -0.79
C GLN A 116 -25.57 18.39 -1.33
N GLY A 117 -25.34 18.55 -2.64
CA GLY A 117 -25.16 19.85 -3.30
C GLY A 117 -24.24 20.82 -2.56
N ARG A 118 -24.70 22.07 -2.38
CA ARG A 118 -23.97 23.13 -1.64
C ARG A 118 -23.72 22.79 -0.17
N ALA A 119 -24.60 21.99 0.44
CA ALA A 119 -24.48 21.57 1.83
C ALA A 119 -23.37 20.52 2.02
N ALA A 120 -23.11 19.67 1.01
CA ALA A 120 -21.99 18.71 1.01
C ALA A 120 -20.66 19.42 1.24
N VAL A 121 -20.39 20.43 0.42
CA VAL A 121 -19.15 21.22 0.47
C VAL A 121 -19.01 21.88 1.83
N THR A 122 -20.09 22.45 2.35
CA THR A 122 -20.08 23.18 3.62
C THR A 122 -19.91 22.23 4.82
N ASN A 123 -20.52 21.05 4.79
CA ASN A 123 -20.45 20.06 5.88
C ASN A 123 -19.15 19.25 5.86
N ILE A 124 -18.65 18.89 4.67
CA ILE A 124 -17.38 18.16 4.51
C ILE A 124 -16.21 19.05 4.95
N LEU A 125 -16.22 20.34 4.58
CA LEU A 125 -15.18 21.29 4.96
C LEU A 125 -15.23 21.69 6.44
N LYS A 126 -16.40 21.77 7.06
CA LYS A 126 -16.55 22.25 8.45
C LYS A 126 -16.48 21.17 9.53
N SER A 127 -16.76 19.91 9.21
CA SER A 127 -17.12 18.94 10.26
C SER A 127 -15.96 18.33 11.04
N GLY A 128 -14.69 18.50 10.64
CA GLY A 128 -13.56 17.78 11.26
C GLY A 128 -13.63 16.25 11.10
N THR A 129 -14.76 15.71 10.63
CA THR A 129 -14.98 14.32 10.23
C THR A 129 -14.02 13.94 9.12
N LEU A 130 -13.76 14.84 8.17
CA LEU A 130 -12.78 14.61 7.10
C LEU A 130 -11.38 14.33 7.67
N ASN A 131 -10.93 15.13 8.64
CA ASN A 131 -9.65 14.91 9.32
C ASN A 131 -9.63 13.59 10.10
N ARG A 132 -10.73 13.21 10.75
CA ARG A 132 -10.83 11.90 11.44
C ARG A 132 -10.74 10.74 10.46
N VAL A 133 -11.39 10.84 9.30
CA VAL A 133 -11.34 9.82 8.24
C VAL A 133 -9.93 9.74 7.64
N ILE A 134 -9.28 10.88 7.38
CA ILE A 134 -7.88 10.92 6.91
C ILE A 134 -6.95 10.21 7.90
N VAL A 135 -7.04 10.58 9.19
CA VAL A 135 -6.19 9.99 10.23
C VAL A 135 -6.48 8.50 10.39
N GLY A 136 -7.75 8.10 10.44
CA GLY A 136 -8.16 6.71 10.55
C GLY A 136 -7.69 5.86 9.37
N ALA A 137 -7.87 6.35 8.14
CA ALA A 137 -7.38 5.69 6.94
C ALA A 137 -5.85 5.59 6.92
N GLY A 138 -5.14 6.65 7.32
CA GLY A 138 -3.67 6.63 7.41
C GLY A 138 -3.14 5.63 8.42
N VAL A 139 -3.77 5.52 9.60
CA VAL A 139 -3.40 4.53 10.63
C VAL A 139 -3.65 3.11 10.11
N LEU A 140 -4.81 2.86 9.50
CA LEU A 140 -5.14 1.55 8.93
C LEU A 140 -4.16 1.17 7.80
N GLY A 141 -3.85 2.11 6.90
CA GLY A 141 -2.91 1.90 5.80
C GLY A 141 -1.50 1.56 6.29
N ASN A 142 -0.99 2.31 7.28
CA ASN A 142 0.32 2.01 7.88
C ASN A 142 0.34 0.64 8.58
N PHE A 143 -0.74 0.28 9.27
CA PHE A 143 -0.87 -1.04 9.90
C PHE A 143 -0.82 -2.17 8.86
N ILE A 144 -1.59 -2.04 7.77
CA ILE A 144 -1.62 -3.02 6.68
C ILE A 144 -0.26 -3.13 6.01
N MET A 145 0.40 -2.01 5.71
CA MET A 145 1.75 -2.03 5.13
C MET A 145 2.75 -2.78 6.01
N GLY A 146 2.66 -2.63 7.33
CA GLY A 146 3.48 -3.39 8.28
C GLY A 146 3.19 -4.89 8.24
N ALA A 147 1.90 -5.28 8.23
CA ALA A 147 1.50 -6.69 8.15
C ALA A 147 1.95 -7.35 6.83
N LEU A 148 1.79 -6.66 5.70
CA LEU A 148 2.22 -7.16 4.39
C LEU A 148 3.74 -7.29 4.29
N ALA A 149 4.49 -6.39 4.91
CA ALA A 149 5.95 -6.48 4.96
C ALA A 149 6.39 -7.78 5.65
N VAL A 150 5.80 -8.14 6.80
CA VAL A 150 6.11 -9.40 7.49
C VAL A 150 5.67 -10.62 6.69
N GLN A 151 4.54 -10.53 5.98
CA GLN A 151 3.98 -11.66 5.23
C GLN A 151 4.79 -12.01 3.98
N PHE A 152 5.35 -11.02 3.27
CA PHE A 152 5.99 -11.25 1.97
C PHE A 152 7.52 -11.15 1.98
N ILE A 153 8.11 -10.60 3.04
CA ILE A 153 9.57 -10.50 3.14
C ILE A 153 10.09 -11.69 3.95
N SER A 154 10.53 -12.71 3.23
CA SER A 154 11.28 -13.83 3.81
C SER A 154 12.76 -13.55 3.70
N LEU A 155 13.44 -13.40 4.84
CA LEU A 155 14.89 -13.29 4.92
C LEU A 155 15.37 -14.10 6.12
N SER A 156 16.14 -15.14 5.87
CA SER A 156 16.74 -15.98 6.91
C SER A 156 18.23 -16.14 6.67
N THR A 157 18.99 -16.40 7.74
CA THR A 157 20.43 -16.67 7.65
C THR A 157 20.70 -18.12 8.04
N PRO A 158 21.24 -18.98 7.15
CA PRO A 158 21.54 -20.39 7.43
C PRO A 158 22.84 -20.59 8.23
N LEU A 159 23.37 -19.54 8.84
CA LEU A 159 24.58 -19.56 9.65
C LEU A 159 24.40 -20.44 10.89
N ALA A 160 25.15 -21.53 10.94
CA ALA A 160 25.16 -22.45 12.06
C ALA A 160 26.60 -22.86 12.39
N PHE A 161 26.92 -22.92 13.67
CA PHE A 161 28.24 -23.28 14.19
C PHE A 161 28.13 -24.49 15.13
N MET A 162 29.12 -25.38 15.11
CA MET A 162 29.26 -26.39 16.16
C MET A 162 30.28 -25.91 17.17
N ILE A 163 29.85 -25.73 18.42
CA ILE A 163 30.74 -25.42 19.54
C ILE A 163 30.57 -26.52 20.58
N GLY A 164 31.63 -27.31 20.81
CA GLY A 164 31.62 -28.37 21.84
C GLY A 164 30.60 -29.49 21.62
N GLY A 165 30.22 -29.79 20.38
CA GLY A 165 29.24 -30.84 20.04
C GLY A 165 27.77 -30.39 20.11
N THR A 166 27.51 -29.11 20.39
CA THR A 166 26.14 -28.54 20.38
C THR A 166 25.95 -27.72 19.11
N LYS A 167 24.84 -27.96 18.39
CA LYS A 167 24.46 -27.18 17.19
C LYS A 167 24.01 -25.78 17.62
N PHE A 168 24.65 -24.74 17.09
CA PHE A 168 24.36 -23.34 17.38
C PHE A 168 23.86 -22.65 16.11
N GLU A 169 22.54 -22.53 15.96
CA GLU A 169 21.91 -21.86 14.83
C GLU A 169 21.68 -20.38 15.16
N VAL A 170 22.30 -19.48 14.39
CA VAL A 170 22.19 -18.03 14.61
C VAL A 170 20.75 -17.57 14.43
N GLN A 171 20.02 -18.15 13.47
CA GLN A 171 18.61 -17.86 13.21
C GLN A 171 17.72 -18.18 14.43
N ALA A 172 17.91 -19.35 15.08
CA ALA A 172 17.11 -19.76 16.23
C ALA A 172 17.33 -18.83 17.45
N LEU A 173 18.54 -18.30 17.63
CA LEU A 173 18.82 -17.32 18.68
C LEU A 173 18.10 -15.99 18.41
N LEU A 174 18.16 -15.49 17.17
CA LEU A 174 17.48 -14.26 16.78
C LEU A 174 15.96 -14.39 16.90
N ASP A 175 15.41 -15.52 16.45
CA ASP A 175 13.98 -15.80 16.53
C ASP A 175 13.49 -15.98 17.97
N SER A 176 14.36 -16.41 18.90
CA SER A 176 14.03 -16.45 20.33
C SER A 176 13.85 -15.06 20.95
N PHE A 177 14.48 -14.01 20.39
CA PHE A 177 14.25 -12.62 20.83
C PHE A 177 13.02 -12.03 20.14
N MET A 178 12.92 -12.19 18.82
CA MET A 178 11.76 -11.75 18.05
C MET A 178 11.72 -12.47 16.68
N PRO A 179 10.60 -13.10 16.32
CA PRO A 179 10.45 -13.72 15.00
C PRO A 179 10.53 -12.65 13.91
N ASN A 180 11.19 -12.96 12.79
CA ASN A 180 11.34 -12.06 11.64
C ASN A 180 12.07 -10.74 11.94
N LEU A 181 13.02 -10.75 12.88
CA LEU A 181 13.85 -9.59 13.18
C LEU A 181 14.68 -9.13 11.97
N LEU A 182 15.24 -10.05 11.18
CA LEU A 182 16.03 -9.73 10.00
C LEU A 182 15.19 -9.03 8.89
N PRO A 183 14.01 -9.55 8.49
CA PRO A 183 13.07 -8.84 7.63
C PRO A 183 12.74 -7.43 8.13
N LEU A 184 12.47 -7.26 9.42
CA LEU A 184 12.14 -5.95 9.99
C LEU A 184 13.30 -4.96 9.85
N VAL A 185 14.52 -5.37 10.18
CA VAL A 185 15.71 -4.53 10.05
C VAL A 185 15.92 -4.11 8.59
N LEU A 186 15.72 -5.02 7.64
CA LEU A 186 15.80 -4.71 6.22
C LEU A 186 14.76 -3.66 5.80
N VAL A 187 13.49 -3.83 6.21
CA VAL A 187 12.42 -2.87 5.91
C VAL A 187 12.73 -1.48 6.46
N LEU A 188 13.18 -1.40 7.72
CA LEU A 188 13.55 -0.14 8.35
C LEU A 188 14.76 0.51 7.68
N LEU A 189 15.74 -0.29 7.24
CA LEU A 189 16.90 0.21 6.50
C LEU A 189 16.51 0.77 5.13
N ILE A 190 15.65 0.07 4.39
CA ILE A 190 15.12 0.56 3.10
C ILE A 190 14.31 1.84 3.32
N TRP A 191 13.42 1.87 4.31
CA TRP A 191 12.67 3.06 4.67
C TRP A 191 13.59 4.24 5.01
N TRP A 192 14.66 4.00 5.79
CA TRP A 192 15.64 5.03 6.12
C TRP A 192 16.40 5.57 4.89
N LEU A 193 16.79 4.69 3.97
CA LEU A 193 17.44 5.08 2.70
C LEU A 193 16.51 5.90 1.80
N LEU A 194 15.22 5.56 1.75
CA LEU A 194 14.22 6.30 1.00
C LEU A 194 13.89 7.64 1.65
N ALA A 195 13.41 7.61 2.89
CA ALA A 195 12.81 8.77 3.56
C ALA A 195 13.86 9.79 4.05
N LYS A 196 15.03 9.32 4.53
CA LYS A 196 16.06 10.21 5.08
C LYS A 196 17.15 10.56 4.08
N LYS A 197 17.56 9.58 3.27
CA LYS A 197 18.68 9.75 2.32
C LYS A 197 18.20 10.09 0.89
N ASN A 198 16.88 10.07 0.62
CA ASN A 198 16.29 10.38 -0.69
C ASN A 198 16.93 9.58 -1.84
N VAL A 199 17.36 8.34 -1.57
CA VAL A 199 17.92 7.47 -2.60
C VAL A 199 16.77 7.02 -3.51
N SER A 200 16.99 6.96 -4.83
CA SER A 200 15.94 6.53 -5.74
C SER A 200 15.51 5.07 -5.48
N PRO A 201 14.21 4.73 -5.54
CA PRO A 201 13.74 3.35 -5.35
C PRO A 201 14.40 2.36 -6.31
N THR A 202 14.67 2.78 -7.55
CA THR A 202 15.35 1.98 -8.56
C THR A 202 16.78 1.61 -8.14
N THR A 203 17.53 2.55 -7.56
CA THR A 203 18.88 2.28 -7.04
C THR A 203 18.82 1.28 -5.89
N ILE A 204 17.88 1.45 -4.94
CA ILE A 204 17.73 0.53 -3.81
C ILE A 204 17.42 -0.88 -4.30
N MET A 205 16.51 -1.02 -5.27
CA MET A 205 16.18 -2.32 -5.86
C MET A 205 17.41 -3.01 -6.47
N ILE A 206 18.24 -2.27 -7.22
CA ILE A 206 19.49 -2.81 -7.79
C ILE A 206 20.44 -3.26 -6.67
N VAL A 207 20.61 -2.46 -5.61
CA VAL A 207 21.48 -2.83 -4.49
C VAL A 207 20.97 -4.08 -3.77
N VAL A 208 19.66 -4.18 -3.48
CA VAL A 208 19.08 -5.36 -2.83
C VAL A 208 19.27 -6.62 -3.68
N ILE A 209 19.09 -6.52 -5.00
CA ILE A 209 19.34 -7.64 -5.92
C ILE A 209 20.81 -8.05 -5.88
N LEU A 210 21.75 -7.08 -5.96
CA LEU A 210 23.18 -7.37 -5.91
C LEU A 210 23.58 -8.01 -4.57
N VAL A 211 23.06 -7.50 -3.45
CA VAL A 211 23.28 -8.08 -2.12
C VAL A 211 22.70 -9.49 -2.01
N GLY A 212 21.52 -9.74 -2.58
CA GLY A 212 20.93 -11.07 -2.64
C GLY A 212 21.77 -12.06 -3.45
N VAL A 213 22.23 -11.66 -4.64
CA VAL A 213 23.08 -12.51 -5.51
C VAL A 213 24.44 -12.79 -4.86
N LEU A 214 25.09 -11.76 -4.30
CA LEU A 214 26.36 -11.92 -3.59
C LEU A 214 26.18 -12.71 -2.29
N GLY A 215 25.06 -12.53 -1.61
CA GLY A 215 24.67 -13.24 -0.40
C GLY A 215 24.36 -14.71 -0.64
N SER A 216 23.92 -15.10 -1.84
CA SER A 216 23.72 -16.51 -2.21
C SER A 216 25.03 -17.27 -2.42
N TYR A 217 26.16 -16.57 -2.61
CA TYR A 217 27.44 -17.23 -2.85
C TYR A 217 27.91 -17.98 -1.57
N PRO A 218 28.21 -19.29 -1.66
CA PRO A 218 28.47 -20.13 -0.49
C PRO A 218 29.89 -19.90 0.05
N ILE A 219 30.05 -18.80 0.79
CA ILE A 219 31.30 -18.44 1.50
C ILE A 219 31.20 -18.77 2.99
N TRP A 220 30.01 -18.71 3.57
CA TRP A 220 29.81 -18.71 5.01
C TRP A 220 29.66 -20.13 5.56
N PRO A 221 30.16 -20.41 6.78
CA PRO A 221 29.98 -21.71 7.41
C PRO A 221 28.51 -21.92 7.79
N GLY A 222 27.97 -23.06 7.38
CA GLY A 222 26.66 -23.58 7.74
C GLY A 222 26.74 -25.06 8.11
N ILE A 223 25.64 -25.60 8.61
CA ILE A 223 25.54 -27.01 9.00
C ILE A 223 24.36 -27.61 8.27
N ASP A 224 24.57 -28.78 7.65
CA ASP A 224 23.48 -29.52 7.02
C ASP A 224 22.58 -30.13 8.10
N ALA A 225 21.27 -29.88 7.98
CA ALA A 225 20.26 -30.31 8.94
C ALA A 225 20.17 -31.84 9.03
N GLU A 226 20.48 -32.57 7.95
CA GLU A 226 20.34 -34.03 7.87
C GLU A 226 21.63 -34.79 8.23
N THR A 227 22.79 -34.27 7.84
CA THR A 227 24.08 -34.97 8.01
C THR A 227 24.93 -34.44 9.15
N GLY A 228 24.65 -33.23 9.65
CA GLY A 228 25.49 -32.57 10.65
C GLY A 228 26.88 -32.21 10.13
N GLU A 229 27.13 -32.26 8.83
CA GLU A 229 28.40 -31.86 8.25
C GLU A 229 28.47 -30.35 8.03
N ALA A 230 29.69 -29.80 8.11
CA ALA A 230 29.94 -28.39 7.85
C ALA A 230 29.86 -28.13 6.34
N ILE A 231 28.81 -27.44 5.90
CA ILE A 231 28.61 -27.03 4.51
C ILE A 231 28.89 -25.53 4.37
N LYS A 232 29.28 -25.10 3.17
CA LYS A 232 29.34 -23.67 2.86
C LYS A 232 27.96 -23.22 2.39
N VAL A 233 27.39 -22.23 3.06
CA VAL A 233 26.07 -21.67 2.77
C VAL A 233 26.19 -20.21 2.37
N GLY A 234 25.20 -19.73 1.61
CA GLY A 234 25.02 -18.30 1.41
C GLY A 234 24.69 -17.59 2.72
N LEU A 235 24.97 -16.29 2.80
CA LEU A 235 24.60 -15.44 3.93
C LEU A 235 23.07 -15.38 4.13
N PHE A 236 22.28 -15.54 3.07
CA PHE A 236 20.82 -15.31 3.07
C PHE A 236 19.96 -16.48 2.55
N GLY A 237 20.44 -17.71 2.69
CA GLY A 237 19.75 -18.92 2.18
C GLY A 237 20.12 -19.24 0.74
#